data_AF-A0A7U9NKG0-F1
#
_entry.id   AF-A0A7U9NKG0-F1
#
_cell.length_a   1.000
_cell.length_b   1.000
_cell.length_c   1.000
_cell.angle_alpha   90.00
_cell.angle_beta   90.00
_cell.angle_gamma   90.00
#
_symmetry.space_group_name_H-M   'P 1'
#
loop_
_entity.id
_entity.type
_entity.pdbx_description
1 polymer ?
#
loop_
_entity_poly.entity_id
_entity_poly.type
_entity_poly.pdbx_seq_one_letter_code
_entity_poly.pdbx_strand_id
1 'polypeptide(L)' 'MASILVNSLKRLYAAGRVTREQIGERVEKGTITEADYQEITGEEYGE' A
#
# COMPACT_ATOMS: atom_id res chain seq x y z
N MET A 1 3.75 13.82 2.46
CA MET A 1 3.21 13.51 3.80
C MET A 1 2.39 12.24 3.67
N ALA A 2 2.82 11.14 4.29
CA ALA A 2 2.02 9.92 4.30
C ALA A 2 0.71 10.16 5.05
N SER A 3 -0.42 9.83 4.43
CA SER A 3 -1.73 10.00 5.05
C SER A 3 -1.94 9.02 6.22
N ILE A 4 -2.93 9.29 7.06
CA ILE A 4 -3.34 8.35 8.15
C ILE A 4 -3.68 6.97 7.55
N LEU A 5 -4.27 6.94 6.35
CA LEU A 5 -4.59 5.73 5.64
C LEU A 5 -3.34 4.92 5.27
N VAL A 6 -2.34 5.56 4.65
CA VAL A 6 -1.09 4.90 4.22
C VAL A 6 -0.36 4.30 5.42
N ASN A 7 -0.27 5.06 6.52
CA ASN A 7 0.30 4.55 7.77
C ASN A 7 -0.48 3.36 8.36
N SER A 8 -1.81 3.34 8.22
CA SER A 8 -2.64 2.22 8.66
C SER A 8 -2.40 0.98 7.80
N LEU A 9 -2.41 1.13 6.47
CA LEU A 9 -2.16 0.05 5.53
C LEU A 9 -0.77 -0.54 5.72
N LYS A 10 0.26 0.29 5.95
CA LYS A 10 1.61 -0.16 6.27
C LYS A 10 1.67 -1.05 7.51
N ARG A 11 0.96 -0.68 8.58
CA ARG A 11 0.87 -1.52 9.79
C ARG A 11 0.12 -2.82 9.53
N LEU A 12 -0.96 -2.78 8.74
CA LEU A 12 -1.74 -3.97 8.39
C LEU A 12 -0.93 -4.93 7.51
N TYR A 13 -0.15 -4.40 6.56
CA TYR A 13 0.72 -5.17 5.68
C TYR A 13 1.85 -5.82 6.47
N ALA A 14 2.52 -5.05 7.34
CA ALA A 14 3.54 -5.59 8.24
C ALA A 14 3.00 -6.66 9.21
N ALA A 15 1.72 -6.59 9.56
CA ALA A 15 1.04 -7.59 10.37
C ALA A 15 0.48 -8.79 9.56
N GLY A 16 0.70 -8.83 8.24
CA GLY A 16 0.20 -9.88 7.35
C GLY A 16 -1.32 -9.90 7.18
N ARG A 17 -2.02 -8.82 7.57
CA ARG A 17 -3.49 -8.72 7.50
C ARG A 17 -4.01 -8.28 6.14
N VAL A 18 -3.14 -7.65 5.36
CA VAL A 18 -3.41 -7.30 3.96
C VAL A 18 -2.26 -7.80 3.10
N THR A 19 -2.58 -8.36 1.94
CA THR A 19 -1.59 -8.88 1.00
C THR A 19 -1.11 -7.78 0.06
N ARG A 20 -0.01 -8.05 -0.64
CA ARG A 20 0.52 -7.16 -1.68
C ARG A 20 -0.52 -6.87 -2.76
N GLU A 21 -1.21 -7.90 -3.25
CA GLU A 21 -2.24 -7.78 -4.28
C GLU A 21 -3.37 -6.85 -3.81
N GLN A 22 -3.78 -6.97 -2.55
CA GLN A 22 -4.79 -6.08 -1.96
C GLN A 22 -4.31 -4.62 -1.85
N ILE A 23 -3.02 -4.36 -1.65
CA ILE A 23 -2.48 -2.99 -1.72
C ILE A 23 -2.49 -2.52 -3.18
N GLY A 24 -2.15 -3.40 -4.13
CA GLY A 24 -2.21 -3.12 -5.57
C GLY A 24 -3.60 -2.74 -6.06
N GLU A 25 -4.65 -3.48 -5.67
CA GLU A 25 -6.04 -3.14 -6.00
C GLU A 25 -6.43 -1.72 -5.53
N ARG A 26 -5.84 -1.24 -4.44
CA ARG A 26 -6.10 0.11 -3.91
C ARG A 26 -5.43 1.19 -4.76
N VAL A 27 -4.32 0.87 -5.42
CA VAL A 27 -3.70 1.71 -6.44
C VAL A 27 -4.61 1.78 -7.67
N GLU A 28 -5.09 0.64 -8.17
CA GLU A 28 -6.02 0.58 -9.31
C GLU A 28 -7.32 1.36 -9.06
N LYS A 29 -7.84 1.29 -7.82
CA LYS A 29 -9.01 2.05 -7.39
C LYS A 29 -8.72 3.53 -7.12
N GLY A 30 -7.47 3.97 -7.20
CA GLY A 30 -7.05 5.35 -6.94
C GLY A 30 -7.17 5.78 -5.47
N THR A 31 -7.25 4.81 -4.55
CA THR A 31 -7.35 5.08 -3.10
C THR A 31 -5.99 5.47 -2.51
N ILE A 32 -4.92 4.95 -3.10
CA ILE A 32 -3.53 5.27 -2.81
C ILE A 32 -2.77 5.42 -4.13
N THR A 33 -1.60 6.04 -4.09
CA THR A 33 -0.72 6.19 -5.26
C THR A 33 0.29 5.04 -5.36
N GLU A 34 1.00 4.93 -6.49
CA GLU A 34 2.12 4.00 -6.66
C GLU A 34 3.25 4.28 -5.65
N ALA A 35 3.49 5.54 -5.33
CA ALA A 35 4.46 5.93 -4.30
C ALA A 35 4.04 5.45 -2.91
N ASP A 36 2.74 5.53 -2.59
CA ASP A 36 2.20 4.98 -1.34
C ASP A 36 2.30 3.45 -1.29
N TYR A 37 2.08 2.78 -2.43
CA TYR A 37 2.29 1.33 -2.55
C TYR A 37 3.73 0.97 -2.18
N GLN A 38 4.71 1.63 -2.79
CA GLN A 38 6.12 1.41 -2.48
C GLN A 38 6.46 1.73 -1.03
N GLU A 39 5.85 2.76 -0.44
CA GLU A 39 6.04 3.07 0.98
C GLU A 39 5.49 1.98 1.90
N ILE A 40 4.41 1.30 1.51
CA ILE A 40 3.74 0.22 2.27
C ILE A 40 4.48 -1.11 2.10
N THR A 41 4.80 -1.50 0.86
CA THR A 41 5.31 -2.83 0.50
C THR A 41 6.84 -2.90 0.44
N GLY A 42 7.50 -1.77 0.20
CA GLY A 42 8.94 -1.69 -0.09
C GLY A 42 9.31 -2.03 -1.53
N GLU A 43 8.34 -2.24 -2.42
CA GLU A 43 8.54 -2.64 -3.81
C GLU A 43 7.86 -1.67 -4.78
N GLU A 44 8.37 -1.56 -6.00
CA GLU A 44 7.73 -0.76 -7.04
C GLU A 44 6.42 -1.42 -7.48
N TYR A 45 5.42 -0.59 -7.79
CA TYR A 45 4.14 -1.07 -8.28
C TYR A 45 4.27 -1.50 -9.74
N GLY A 46 3.98 -2.76 -10.05
CA GLY A 46 4.01 -3.29 -11.42
C GLY A 46 5.28 -4.05 -11.82
N GLU A 47 6.23 -4.27 -10.90
CA GLU A 47 7.37 -5.19 -11.07
C GLU A 47 7.04 -6.64 -10.66
#